data_AF-A0A0L0JR11-F1
#
_entry.id   AF-A0A0L0JR11-F1
#
_cell.length_a   1.000
_cell.length_b   1.000
_cell.length_c   1.000
_cell.angle_alpha   90.00
_cell.angle_beta   90.00
_cell.angle_gamma   90.00
#
_symmetry.space_group_name_H-M   'P 1'
#
loop_
_entity.id
_entity.type
_entity.pdbx_description
1 polymer ?
#
loop_
_entity_poly.entity_id
_entity_poly.type
_entity_poly.pdbx_seq_one_letter_code
_entity_poly.pdbx_strand_id
1 'polypeptide(L)'
;MPYDVIVVGAGASGLAAAGALRAAGLDAVCLEARDRVGGRLLSAPGSSLDLGATWFWDGEERVRDLVARAGIEVFEQHLAGDTLLQETAGVRRLPGNLVDGPSWRFASGARSVADALAVGADVRLGTPVTAVHADGRGGLAVRTPAGTLHAGHVVLAVPPVPALERVDFGGALPAGLVRLARATPVWMGAVVKVVVRYPTAFWRADGLAGAAFSRTGPLQEVHDVSGPGGSPAALFGFAQARAVRPGFPAAVTGQLVRLFGTEAARPDAVHVQDWSAERWTSPAGVHGLADHSLFGDPRYRRPALDGRLHWASTETAADHAGHIEGALSAGERAARAVLSVSSGIAR
;
A
#
# COMPACT_ATOMS: atom_id res chain seq x y z
N MET A 1 -14.78 9.87 -27.72
CA MET A 1 -15.93 9.23 -27.04
C MET A 1 -15.67 9.30 -25.54
N PRO A 2 -16.69 9.46 -24.70
CA PRO A 2 -16.53 9.31 -23.25
C PRO A 2 -16.12 7.85 -22.93
N TYR A 3 -15.33 7.66 -21.87
CA TYR A 3 -15.04 6.31 -21.34
C TYR A 3 -16.31 5.74 -20.69
N ASP A 4 -16.41 4.42 -20.60
CA ASP A 4 -17.41 3.82 -19.73
C ASP A 4 -17.04 4.11 -18.26
N VAL A 5 -15.76 3.94 -17.93
CA VAL A 5 -15.25 4.11 -16.56
C VAL A 5 -13.88 4.78 -16.54
N ILE A 6 -13.71 5.75 -15.64
CA ILE A 6 -12.39 6.24 -15.24
C ILE A 6 -12.07 5.72 -13.84
N VAL A 7 -10.95 5.01 -13.69
CA VAL A 7 -10.41 4.61 -12.39
C VAL A 7 -9.35 5.62 -11.96
N VAL A 8 -9.44 6.14 -10.74
CA VAL A 8 -8.48 7.13 -10.20
C VAL A 8 -7.57 6.43 -9.19
N GLY A 9 -6.28 6.34 -9.49
CA GLY A 9 -5.24 5.70 -8.69
C GLY A 9 -4.89 4.30 -9.18
N ALA A 10 -3.62 4.06 -9.53
CA ALA A 10 -3.07 2.78 -9.98
C ALA A 10 -2.37 2.01 -8.85
N GLY A 11 -2.96 2.00 -7.65
CA GLY A 11 -2.65 1.01 -6.62
C GLY A 11 -3.32 -0.33 -6.90
N ALA A 12 -3.06 -1.36 -6.08
CA ALA A 12 -3.62 -2.70 -6.27
C ALA A 12 -5.15 -2.70 -6.49
N SER A 13 -5.89 -1.91 -5.69
CA SER A 13 -7.34 -1.80 -5.82
C SER A 13 -7.80 -1.22 -7.17
N GLY A 14 -7.17 -0.12 -7.60
CA GLY A 14 -7.54 0.52 -8.86
C GLY A 14 -7.15 -0.30 -10.09
N LEU A 15 -5.98 -0.93 -10.06
CA LEU A 15 -5.55 -1.84 -11.13
C LEU A 15 -6.45 -3.08 -11.22
N ALA A 16 -6.83 -3.66 -10.07
CA ALA A 16 -7.79 -4.77 -10.04
C ALA A 16 -9.16 -4.36 -10.59
N ALA A 17 -9.67 -3.18 -10.21
CA ALA A 17 -10.92 -2.64 -10.75
C ALA A 17 -10.82 -2.41 -12.27
N ALA A 18 -9.77 -1.73 -12.73
CA ALA A 18 -9.56 -1.43 -14.15
C ALA A 18 -9.45 -2.71 -14.99
N GLY A 19 -8.67 -3.69 -14.54
CA GLY A 19 -8.53 -4.98 -15.20
C GLY A 19 -9.86 -5.74 -15.29
N ALA A 20 -10.62 -5.80 -14.19
CA ALA A 20 -11.93 -6.46 -14.18
C ALA A 20 -12.94 -5.80 -15.12
N LEU A 21 -12.98 -4.46 -15.16
CA LEU A 21 -13.86 -3.71 -16.05
C LEU A 21 -13.52 -3.92 -17.54
N ARG A 22 -12.22 -3.90 -17.88
CA ARG A 22 -11.75 -4.16 -19.25
C ARG A 22 -11.98 -5.60 -19.68
N ALA A 23 -11.76 -6.57 -18.79
CA ALA A 23 -12.07 -7.98 -19.06
C ALA A 23 -13.56 -8.21 -19.33
N ALA A 24 -14.44 -7.37 -18.78
CA ALA A 24 -15.87 -7.37 -19.06
C ALA A 24 -16.26 -6.57 -20.33
N GLY A 25 -15.29 -6.05 -21.08
CA GLY A 25 -15.50 -5.35 -22.35
C GLY A 25 -15.82 -3.85 -22.25
N LEU A 26 -15.72 -3.24 -21.05
CA LEU A 26 -15.91 -1.81 -20.89
C LEU A 26 -14.66 -1.01 -21.29
N ASP A 27 -14.86 0.17 -21.88
CA ASP A 27 -13.80 1.15 -22.12
C ASP A 27 -13.41 1.83 -20.81
N ALA A 28 -12.43 1.23 -20.11
CA ALA A 28 -11.93 1.72 -18.84
C ALA A 28 -10.46 2.15 -18.92
N VAL A 29 -10.17 3.32 -18.36
CA VAL A 29 -8.83 3.90 -18.20
C VAL A 29 -8.51 4.19 -16.74
N CYS A 30 -7.30 3.86 -16.30
CA CYS A 30 -6.79 4.13 -14.96
C CYS A 30 -5.84 5.33 -14.98
N LEU A 31 -6.14 6.38 -14.21
CA LEU A 31 -5.34 7.61 -14.12
C LEU A 31 -4.54 7.61 -12.83
N GLU A 32 -3.22 7.66 -12.92
CA GLU A 32 -2.30 7.65 -11.79
C GLU A 32 -1.53 8.96 -11.69
N ALA A 33 -1.48 9.50 -10.47
CA ALA A 33 -0.85 10.79 -10.21
C ALA A 33 0.70 10.72 -10.22
N ARG A 34 1.27 9.53 -9.96
CA ARG A 34 2.72 9.26 -10.02
C ARG A 34 3.16 8.84 -11.42
N ASP A 35 4.47 8.80 -11.60
CA ASP A 35 5.20 8.23 -12.73
C ASP A 35 5.36 6.70 -12.64
N ARG A 36 4.63 6.05 -11.73
CA ARG A 36 4.67 4.60 -11.50
C ARG A 36 3.34 4.07 -11.00
N VAL A 37 3.08 2.80 -11.25
CA VAL A 37 2.01 2.05 -10.61
C VAL A 37 2.39 1.57 -9.20
N GLY A 38 1.45 0.94 -8.53
CA GLY A 38 1.62 0.19 -7.29
C GLY A 38 1.23 0.94 -6.02
N GLY A 39 1.21 2.27 -6.05
CA GLY A 39 0.87 3.06 -4.86
C GLY A 39 1.78 2.70 -3.68
N ARG A 40 1.21 2.02 -2.68
CA ARG A 40 1.89 1.50 -1.48
C ARG A 40 2.63 0.17 -1.69
N LEU A 41 2.53 -0.44 -2.86
CA LEU A 41 3.39 -1.53 -3.30
C LEU A 41 4.65 -0.92 -3.93
N LEU A 42 5.67 -0.71 -3.10
CA LEU A 42 6.91 -0.07 -3.51
C LEU A 42 8.09 -0.92 -3.07
N SER A 43 8.97 -1.24 -4.02
CA SER A 43 10.26 -1.88 -3.77
C SER A 43 11.40 -0.88 -3.98
N ALA A 44 12.51 -1.08 -3.28
CA ALA A 44 13.70 -0.27 -3.42
C ALA A 44 14.23 -0.32 -4.87
N PRO A 45 14.83 0.76 -5.39
CA PRO A 45 15.29 0.79 -6.77
C PRO A 45 16.23 -0.38 -7.11
N GLY A 46 15.93 -1.11 -8.17
CA GLY A 46 16.73 -2.25 -8.64
C GLY A 46 16.79 -3.43 -7.66
N SER A 47 15.81 -3.57 -6.75
CA SER A 47 15.79 -4.56 -5.69
C SER A 47 14.40 -5.13 -5.45
N SER A 48 14.33 -6.35 -4.92
CA SER A 48 13.10 -6.99 -4.42
C SER A 48 12.75 -6.59 -2.98
N LEU A 49 13.57 -5.74 -2.34
CA LEU A 49 13.36 -5.29 -0.97
C LEU A 49 12.25 -4.24 -0.89
N ASP A 50 11.18 -4.54 -0.16
CA ASP A 50 9.99 -3.68 -0.14
C ASP A 50 10.08 -2.50 0.84
N LEU A 51 9.84 -1.30 0.32
CA LEU A 51 9.68 -0.04 1.06
C LEU A 51 8.21 0.27 1.39
N GLY A 52 7.28 -0.52 0.87
CA GLY A 52 5.85 -0.46 1.14
C GLY A 52 5.33 -1.73 1.83
N ALA A 53 4.22 -2.29 1.34
CA ALA A 53 3.75 -3.60 1.79
C ALA A 53 4.78 -4.69 1.46
N THR A 54 4.86 -5.73 2.29
CA THR A 54 5.88 -6.78 2.19
C THR A 54 5.30 -8.19 2.25
N TRP A 55 4.30 -8.38 3.10
CA TRP A 55 3.74 -9.69 3.40
C TRP A 55 2.33 -9.86 2.87
N PHE A 56 1.95 -11.12 2.71
CA PHE A 56 0.57 -11.60 2.70
C PHE A 56 0.48 -12.86 3.58
N TRP A 57 -0.72 -13.24 3.99
CA TRP A 57 -0.94 -14.31 4.96
C TRP A 57 -1.83 -15.43 4.44
N ASP A 58 -1.83 -16.56 5.14
CA ASP A 58 -2.81 -17.60 4.93
C ASP A 58 -4.23 -17.07 5.18
N GLY A 59 -5.17 -17.41 4.30
CA GLY A 59 -6.54 -16.86 4.30
C GLY A 59 -6.73 -15.64 3.40
N GLU A 60 -5.66 -15.08 2.84
CA GLU A 60 -5.73 -14.00 1.83
C GLU A 60 -5.83 -14.57 0.41
N GLU A 61 -6.99 -15.15 0.11
CA GLU A 61 -7.20 -15.95 -1.10
C GLU A 61 -7.11 -15.13 -2.40
N ARG A 62 -7.48 -13.84 -2.42
CA ARG A 62 -7.34 -13.05 -3.66
C ARG A 62 -5.88 -12.81 -4.00
N VAL A 63 -5.04 -12.56 -2.99
CA VAL A 63 -3.59 -12.41 -3.20
C VAL A 63 -3.00 -13.74 -3.68
N ARG A 64 -3.36 -14.86 -3.04
CA ARG A 64 -2.92 -16.21 -3.42
C ARG A 64 -3.29 -16.55 -4.86
N ASP A 65 -4.54 -16.33 -5.24
CA ASP A 65 -4.99 -16.59 -6.60
C ASP A 65 -4.29 -15.68 -7.62
N LEU A 66 -4.05 -14.41 -7.26
CA LEU A 66 -3.36 -13.47 -8.12
C LEU A 66 -1.91 -13.89 -8.38
N VAL A 67 -1.16 -14.26 -7.33
CA VAL A 67 0.23 -14.71 -7.51
C VAL A 67 0.30 -15.99 -8.33
N ALA A 68 -0.63 -16.93 -8.11
CA ALA A 68 -0.69 -18.18 -8.88
C ALA A 68 -1.00 -17.93 -10.36
N ARG A 69 -2.02 -17.12 -10.67
CA ARG A 69 -2.39 -16.79 -12.06
C ARG A 69 -1.31 -15.98 -12.79
N ALA A 70 -0.62 -15.09 -12.09
CA ALA A 70 0.42 -14.25 -12.65
C ALA A 70 1.79 -14.92 -12.70
N GLY A 71 1.95 -16.10 -12.10
CA GLY A 71 3.25 -16.78 -12.00
C GLY A 71 4.26 -16.02 -11.13
N ILE A 72 3.79 -15.28 -10.12
CA ILE A 72 4.66 -14.57 -9.17
C ILE A 72 5.19 -15.59 -8.16
N GLU A 73 6.50 -15.76 -8.13
CA GLU A 73 7.15 -16.61 -7.13
C GLU A 73 7.03 -16.02 -5.72
N VAL A 74 6.65 -16.86 -4.77
CA VAL A 74 6.48 -16.52 -3.35
C VAL A 74 7.26 -17.48 -2.47
N PHE A 75 7.64 -17.03 -1.28
CA PHE A 75 8.40 -17.82 -0.32
C PHE A 75 8.00 -17.46 1.12
N GLU A 76 8.22 -18.39 2.03
CA GLU A 76 7.88 -18.20 3.45
C GLU A 76 8.80 -17.17 4.12
N GLN A 77 8.22 -16.41 5.05
CA GLN A 77 8.98 -15.55 5.96
C GLN A 77 9.95 -16.40 6.78
N HIS A 78 11.19 -15.93 6.91
CA HIS A 78 12.16 -16.59 7.78
C HIS A 78 11.80 -16.33 9.24
N LEU A 79 11.62 -17.42 10.01
CA LEU A 79 11.24 -17.36 11.43
C LEU A 79 12.26 -18.03 12.36
N ALA A 80 13.23 -18.78 11.82
CA ALA A 80 14.13 -19.57 12.65
C ALA A 80 15.12 -18.70 13.43
N GLY A 81 15.32 -19.02 14.70
CA GLY A 81 16.25 -18.31 15.58
C GLY A 81 15.55 -17.45 16.61
N ASP A 82 16.36 -16.71 17.35
CA ASP A 82 15.92 -15.96 18.54
C ASP A 82 15.69 -14.47 18.25
N THR A 83 14.77 -13.87 19.00
CA THR A 83 14.51 -12.42 19.00
C THR A 83 15.47 -11.69 19.94
N LEU A 84 15.82 -10.46 19.59
CA LEU A 84 16.53 -9.54 20.48
C LEU A 84 15.59 -8.50 21.11
N LEU A 85 15.78 -8.21 22.39
CA LEU A 85 15.11 -7.12 23.09
C LEU A 85 16.14 -6.08 23.52
N GLN A 86 16.03 -4.86 23.01
CA GLN A 86 16.84 -3.72 23.42
C GLN A 86 16.11 -2.82 24.42
N GLU A 87 16.69 -2.71 25.61
CA GLU A 87 16.28 -1.80 26.66
C GLU A 87 17.40 -0.79 26.96
N THR A 88 17.11 0.22 27.79
CA THR A 88 18.11 1.23 28.17
C THR A 88 19.36 0.61 28.82
N ALA A 89 19.20 -0.50 29.54
CA ALA A 89 20.29 -1.18 30.25
C ALA A 89 21.14 -2.09 29.33
N GLY A 90 20.68 -2.43 28.13
CA GLY A 90 21.38 -3.34 27.23
C GLY A 90 20.47 -4.17 26.33
N VAL A 91 21.04 -5.19 25.69
CA VAL A 91 20.34 -6.10 24.78
C VAL A 91 20.24 -7.49 25.41
N ARG A 92 19.05 -8.09 25.33
CA ARG A 92 18.78 -9.45 25.80
C ARG A 92 18.31 -10.31 24.62
N ARG A 93 18.75 -11.57 24.60
CA ARG A 93 18.29 -12.58 23.65
C ARG A 93 17.12 -13.34 24.25
N LEU A 94 16.03 -13.47 23.51
CA LEU A 94 14.80 -14.17 23.90
C LEU A 94 14.62 -15.40 23.00
N PRO A 95 14.36 -16.59 23.56
CA PRO A 95 14.18 -17.79 22.76
C PRO A 95 13.02 -17.69 21.76
N GLY A 96 13.29 -18.05 20.50
CA GLY A 96 12.34 -18.05 19.39
C GLY A 96 12.07 -16.66 18.80
N ASN A 97 11.45 -16.64 17.61
CA ASN A 97 10.97 -15.42 16.99
C ASN A 97 9.62 -15.01 17.60
N LEU A 98 9.64 -13.94 18.40
CA LEU A 98 8.49 -13.38 19.10
C LEU A 98 7.88 -12.15 18.38
N VAL A 99 8.47 -11.74 17.26
CA VAL A 99 8.02 -10.57 16.48
C VAL A 99 7.16 -11.02 15.31
N ASP A 100 7.64 -12.03 14.58
CA ASP A 100 7.02 -12.46 13.33
C ASP A 100 6.20 -13.75 13.52
N GLY A 101 5.18 -13.91 12.68
CA GLY A 101 4.44 -15.15 12.51
C GLY A 101 4.52 -15.68 11.07
N PRO A 102 3.99 -16.90 10.82
CA PRO A 102 3.90 -17.47 9.48
C PRO A 102 3.24 -16.50 8.50
N SER A 103 3.95 -16.22 7.42
CA SER A 103 3.55 -15.30 6.37
C SER A 103 4.36 -15.57 5.11
N TRP A 104 3.93 -15.00 4.00
CA TRP A 104 4.54 -15.16 2.69
C TRP A 104 5.04 -13.83 2.17
N ARG A 105 6.10 -13.88 1.36
CA ARG A 105 6.67 -12.73 0.65
C ARG A 105 6.82 -13.03 -0.83
N PHE A 106 6.93 -11.98 -1.62
CA PHE A 106 7.10 -12.05 -3.07
C PHE A 106 8.60 -12.08 -3.40
N ALA A 107 9.09 -13.08 -4.13
CA ALA A 107 10.52 -13.22 -4.45
C ALA A 107 11.06 -11.99 -5.22
N SER A 108 10.22 -11.41 -6.08
CA SER A 108 10.51 -10.20 -6.85
C SER A 108 10.05 -8.89 -6.18
N GLY A 109 9.65 -8.94 -4.90
CA GLY A 109 9.11 -7.80 -4.15
C GLY A 109 7.63 -7.54 -4.44
N ALA A 110 6.93 -6.89 -3.51
CA ALA A 110 5.49 -6.65 -3.57
C ALA A 110 5.06 -5.76 -4.75
N ARG A 111 5.99 -5.00 -5.36
CA ARG A 111 5.71 -4.27 -6.60
C ARG A 111 5.30 -5.20 -7.75
N SER A 112 5.80 -6.44 -7.78
CA SER A 112 5.43 -7.42 -8.81
C SER A 112 3.91 -7.67 -8.90
N VAL A 113 3.20 -7.56 -7.78
CA VAL A 113 1.73 -7.64 -7.73
C VAL A 113 1.09 -6.50 -8.53
N ALA A 114 1.60 -5.28 -8.38
CA ALA A 114 1.09 -4.13 -9.12
C ALA A 114 1.41 -4.24 -10.62
N ASP A 115 2.63 -4.66 -10.95
CA ASP A 115 3.06 -4.81 -12.33
C ASP A 115 2.21 -5.88 -13.04
N ALA A 116 1.90 -7.00 -12.38
CA ALA A 116 1.02 -8.04 -12.90
C ALA A 116 -0.42 -7.54 -13.13
N LEU A 117 -0.99 -6.79 -12.17
CA LEU A 117 -2.34 -6.21 -12.33
C LEU A 117 -2.38 -5.17 -13.46
N ALA A 118 -1.29 -4.44 -13.68
CA ALA A 118 -1.23 -3.41 -14.72
C ALA A 118 -1.29 -3.97 -16.14
N VAL A 119 -0.90 -5.24 -16.37
CA VAL A 119 -0.98 -5.89 -17.69
C VAL A 119 -2.42 -5.90 -18.23
N GLY A 120 -3.41 -6.04 -17.34
CA GLY A 120 -4.83 -6.04 -17.70
C GLY A 120 -5.48 -4.66 -17.80
N ALA A 121 -4.76 -3.58 -17.49
CA ALA A 121 -5.30 -2.23 -17.37
C ALA A 121 -4.72 -1.28 -18.43
N ASP A 122 -5.53 -0.32 -18.91
CA ASP A 122 -5.00 0.85 -19.62
C ASP A 122 -4.65 1.92 -18.56
N VAL A 123 -3.37 2.19 -18.36
CA VAL A 123 -2.88 3.06 -17.30
C VAL A 123 -2.20 4.30 -17.87
N ARG A 124 -2.61 5.48 -17.38
CA ARG A 124 -1.98 6.78 -17.67
C ARG A 124 -1.32 7.33 -16.43
N LEU A 125 0.01 7.27 -16.44
CA LEU A 125 0.87 7.82 -15.40
C LEU A 125 0.94 9.36 -15.52
N GLY A 126 1.40 10.02 -14.46
CA GLY A 126 1.57 11.48 -14.43
C GLY A 126 0.27 12.27 -14.65
N THR A 127 -0.88 11.65 -14.40
CA THR A 127 -2.21 12.19 -14.70
C THR A 127 -3.01 12.37 -13.40
N PRO A 128 -2.65 13.36 -12.55
CA PRO A 128 -3.39 13.60 -11.32
C PRO A 128 -4.79 14.14 -11.61
N VAL A 129 -5.80 13.48 -11.05
CA VAL A 129 -7.18 13.98 -11.06
C VAL A 129 -7.32 15.09 -10.04
N THR A 130 -7.91 16.21 -10.45
CA THR A 130 -8.09 17.42 -9.64
C THR A 130 -9.56 17.76 -9.39
N ALA A 131 -10.48 17.21 -10.17
CA ALA A 131 -11.91 17.31 -9.90
C ALA A 131 -12.72 16.19 -10.54
N VAL A 132 -13.86 15.88 -9.93
CA VAL A 132 -14.88 14.96 -10.46
C VAL A 132 -16.25 15.58 -10.22
N HIS A 133 -16.90 16.04 -11.28
CA HIS A 133 -18.21 16.69 -11.23
C HIS A 133 -19.20 15.98 -12.16
N ALA A 134 -20.51 16.17 -11.94
CA ALA A 134 -21.50 15.80 -12.95
C ALA A 134 -21.27 16.60 -14.23
N ASP A 135 -21.39 15.96 -15.40
CA ASP A 135 -21.17 16.62 -16.70
C ASP A 135 -22.45 17.23 -17.30
N GLY A 136 -23.60 17.10 -16.61
CA GLY A 136 -24.91 17.56 -17.06
C GLY A 136 -25.54 16.71 -18.17
N ARG A 137 -24.91 15.60 -18.58
CA ARG A 137 -25.32 14.71 -19.68
C ARG A 137 -25.53 13.27 -19.22
N GLY A 138 -25.63 13.06 -17.91
CA GLY A 138 -25.74 11.73 -17.31
C GLY A 138 -24.40 11.00 -17.19
N GLY A 139 -23.28 11.72 -17.14
CA GLY A 139 -21.95 11.19 -16.82
C GLY A 139 -21.21 12.07 -15.81
N LEU A 140 -19.90 11.83 -15.70
CA LEU A 140 -18.98 12.57 -14.86
C LEU A 140 -17.87 13.19 -15.70
N ALA A 141 -17.57 14.45 -15.44
CA ALA A 141 -16.40 15.16 -15.94
C ALA A 141 -15.24 15.01 -14.95
N VAL A 142 -14.14 14.43 -15.41
CA VAL A 142 -12.90 14.19 -14.64
C VAL A 142 -11.82 15.14 -15.13
N ARG A 143 -11.43 16.09 -14.28
CA ARG A 143 -10.45 17.13 -14.64
C ARG A 143 -9.04 16.73 -14.25
N THR A 144 -8.11 16.94 -15.18
CA THR A 144 -6.66 16.77 -15.00
C THR A 144 -5.94 18.05 -15.46
N PRO A 145 -4.65 18.24 -15.16
CA PRO A 145 -3.88 19.36 -15.71
C PRO A 145 -3.83 19.40 -17.24
N ALA A 146 -3.96 18.25 -17.90
CA ALA A 146 -3.93 18.13 -19.36
C ALA A 146 -5.29 18.38 -20.03
N GLY A 147 -6.38 18.49 -19.25
CA GLY A 147 -7.73 18.69 -19.74
C GLY A 147 -8.77 17.83 -19.02
N THR A 148 -9.98 17.85 -19.56
CA THR A 148 -11.15 17.14 -19.00
C THR A 148 -11.45 15.89 -19.81
N LEU A 149 -11.62 14.78 -19.10
CA LEU A 149 -12.11 13.51 -19.62
C LEU A 149 -13.56 13.30 -19.14
N HIS A 150 -14.34 12.52 -19.87
CA HIS A 150 -15.72 12.22 -19.52
C HIS A 150 -15.91 10.72 -19.36
N ALA A 151 -16.68 10.30 -18.35
CA ALA A 151 -16.99 8.89 -18.14
C ALA A 151 -18.41 8.67 -17.60
N GLY A 152 -19.01 7.52 -17.88
CA GLY A 152 -20.29 7.12 -17.28
C GLY A 152 -20.19 6.90 -15.77
N HIS A 153 -19.07 6.33 -15.33
CA HIS A 153 -18.74 6.05 -13.93
C HIS A 153 -17.30 6.43 -13.59
N VAL A 154 -17.04 6.66 -12.29
CA VAL A 154 -15.69 6.84 -11.74
C VAL A 154 -15.49 5.89 -10.57
N VAL A 155 -14.38 5.15 -10.59
CA VAL A 155 -13.91 4.36 -9.45
C VAL A 155 -12.76 5.12 -8.78
N LEU A 156 -12.98 5.58 -7.56
CA LEU A 156 -12.01 6.32 -6.76
C LEU A 156 -11.19 5.34 -5.91
N ALA A 157 -10.04 4.95 -6.43
CA ALA A 157 -9.11 4.00 -5.82
C ALA A 157 -7.95 4.67 -5.08
N VAL A 158 -8.28 5.73 -4.35
CA VAL A 158 -7.39 6.56 -3.54
C VAL A 158 -7.90 6.52 -2.09
N PRO A 159 -7.02 6.59 -1.07
CA PRO A 159 -7.48 6.64 0.31
C PRO A 159 -8.43 7.84 0.55
N PRO A 160 -9.42 7.71 1.47
CA PRO A 160 -10.50 8.69 1.58
C PRO A 160 -10.07 10.14 1.85
N VAL A 161 -9.17 10.37 2.81
CA VAL A 161 -8.72 11.74 3.13
C VAL A 161 -7.92 12.35 1.97
N PRO A 162 -6.88 11.67 1.40
CA PRO A 162 -6.17 12.21 0.25
C PRO A 162 -7.07 12.56 -0.94
N ALA A 163 -8.12 11.77 -1.19
CA ALA A 163 -9.07 12.07 -2.25
C ALA A 163 -9.82 13.38 -1.99
N LEU A 164 -10.29 13.63 -0.77
CA LEU A 164 -10.97 14.88 -0.41
C LEU A 164 -10.07 16.12 -0.42
N GLU A 165 -8.77 15.96 -0.22
CA GLU A 165 -7.81 17.07 -0.25
C GLU A 165 -7.38 17.45 -1.67
N ARG A 166 -7.44 16.50 -2.61
CA ARG A 166 -6.83 16.65 -3.96
C ARG A 166 -7.85 16.70 -5.08
N VAL A 167 -9.05 16.16 -4.86
CA VAL A 167 -10.12 16.12 -5.84
C VAL A 167 -11.27 17.00 -5.37
N ASP A 168 -11.58 18.02 -6.16
CA ASP A 168 -12.79 18.80 -5.99
C ASP A 168 -14.03 18.00 -6.46
N PHE A 169 -15.00 17.86 -5.58
CA PHE A 169 -16.27 17.18 -5.86
C PHE A 169 -17.45 18.17 -5.95
N GLY A 170 -17.21 19.48 -5.95
CA GLY A 170 -18.25 20.51 -6.09
C GLY A 170 -19.30 20.51 -4.98
N GLY A 171 -18.97 19.99 -3.79
CA GLY A 171 -19.90 19.85 -2.67
C GLY A 171 -20.95 18.74 -2.84
N ALA A 172 -20.83 17.88 -3.86
CA ALA A 172 -21.83 16.88 -4.19
C ALA A 172 -21.76 15.60 -3.33
N LEU A 173 -20.77 15.47 -2.45
CA LEU A 173 -20.66 14.35 -1.53
C LEU A 173 -21.53 14.58 -0.28
N PRO A 174 -22.27 13.56 0.21
CA PRO A 174 -23.05 13.69 1.44
C PRO A 174 -22.19 14.11 2.63
N ALA A 175 -22.65 15.06 3.44
CA ALA A 175 -21.88 15.59 4.58
C ALA A 175 -21.41 14.51 5.57
N GLY A 176 -22.23 13.47 5.78
CA GLY A 176 -21.87 12.33 6.62
C GLY A 176 -20.74 11.47 6.05
N LEU A 177 -20.65 11.36 4.72
CA LEU A 177 -19.55 10.67 4.04
C LEU A 177 -18.27 11.52 4.09
N VAL A 178 -18.39 12.85 3.90
CA VAL A 178 -17.25 13.77 4.01
C VAL A 178 -16.62 13.71 5.40
N ARG A 179 -17.43 13.74 6.48
CA ARG A 179 -16.93 13.63 7.86
C ARG A 179 -16.21 12.30 8.10
N LEU A 180 -16.81 11.19 7.67
CA LEU A 180 -16.18 9.86 7.75
C LEU A 180 -14.86 9.83 6.99
N ALA A 181 -14.86 10.28 5.74
CA ALA A 181 -13.68 10.28 4.89
C ALA A 181 -12.56 11.16 5.41
N ARG A 182 -12.84 12.29 6.08
CA ARG A 182 -11.82 13.12 6.74
C ARG A 182 -11.24 12.49 8.00
N ALA A 183 -11.98 11.61 8.68
CA ALA A 183 -11.54 10.95 9.90
C ALA A 183 -10.84 9.60 9.64
N THR A 184 -11.08 8.99 8.47
CA THR A 184 -10.57 7.65 8.15
C THR A 184 -9.06 7.69 7.94
N PRO A 185 -8.27 6.95 8.73
CA PRO A 185 -6.82 6.92 8.60
C PRO A 185 -6.34 6.37 7.27
N VAL A 186 -5.10 6.66 6.89
CA VAL A 186 -4.46 6.02 5.75
C VAL A 186 -3.55 4.93 6.26
N TRP A 187 -3.74 3.70 5.81
CA TRP A 187 -2.86 2.60 6.17
C TRP A 187 -1.41 2.91 5.76
N MET A 188 -0.45 2.73 6.67
CA MET A 188 0.95 3.15 6.55
C MET A 188 1.16 4.66 6.32
N GLY A 189 0.14 5.52 6.44
CA GLY A 189 0.29 6.95 6.16
C GLY A 189 1.23 7.67 7.13
N ALA A 190 1.31 7.24 8.39
CA ALA A 190 2.08 7.92 9.43
C ALA A 190 3.46 7.31 9.72
N VAL A 191 3.91 6.32 8.93
CA VAL A 191 5.10 5.53 9.25
C VAL A 191 6.30 5.86 8.36
N VAL A 192 7.50 5.65 8.91
CA VAL A 192 8.74 5.62 8.14
C VAL A 192 9.21 4.18 8.10
N LYS A 193 9.40 3.65 6.90
CA LYS A 193 9.95 2.31 6.69
C LYS A 193 11.44 2.42 6.38
N VAL A 194 12.27 1.69 7.12
CA VAL A 194 13.72 1.63 6.88
C VAL A 194 14.09 0.21 6.52
N VAL A 195 14.82 0.05 5.41
CA VAL A 195 15.38 -1.24 4.99
C VAL A 195 16.88 -1.10 4.85
N VAL A 196 17.61 -1.93 5.59
CA VAL A 196 19.07 -1.94 5.62
C VAL A 196 19.56 -3.24 4.99
N ARG A 197 20.26 -3.12 3.87
CA ARG A 197 20.84 -4.24 3.12
C ARG A 197 22.27 -4.48 3.57
N TYR A 198 22.64 -5.76 3.65
CA TYR A 198 23.98 -6.23 4.01
C TYR A 198 24.53 -7.20 2.97
N PRO A 199 25.85 -7.44 2.97
CA PRO A 199 26.47 -8.47 2.14
C PRO A 199 25.96 -9.89 2.45
N THR A 200 25.69 -10.19 3.72
CA THR A 200 25.24 -11.50 4.21
C THR A 200 24.22 -11.34 5.33
N ALA A 201 23.39 -12.36 5.54
CA ALA A 201 22.44 -12.43 6.65
C ALA A 201 23.14 -12.95 7.93
N PHE A 202 24.18 -12.24 8.38
CA PHE A 202 25.09 -12.68 9.45
C PHE A 202 24.38 -13.01 10.77
N TRP A 203 23.27 -12.32 11.07
CA TRP A 203 22.46 -12.60 12.26
C TRP A 203 21.92 -14.04 12.27
N ARG A 204 21.65 -14.64 11.11
CA ARG A 204 21.20 -16.04 11.03
C ARG A 204 22.29 -17.02 11.44
N ALA A 205 23.56 -16.72 11.16
CA ALA A 205 24.70 -17.54 11.58
C ALA A 205 24.86 -17.55 13.11
N ASP A 206 24.44 -16.47 13.78
CA ASP A 206 24.41 -16.36 15.24
C ASP A 206 23.15 -16.99 15.87
N GLY A 207 22.32 -17.66 15.07
CA GLY A 207 21.05 -18.26 15.50
C GLY A 207 19.99 -17.23 15.85
N LEU A 208 20.06 -16.02 15.31
CA LEU A 208 19.05 -14.98 15.47
C LEU A 208 18.10 -14.96 14.27
N ALA A 209 16.82 -14.70 14.54
CA ALA A 209 15.79 -14.63 13.51
C ALA A 209 15.84 -13.33 12.68
N GLY A 210 16.76 -12.40 13.01
CA GLY A 210 16.74 -11.02 12.51
C GLY A 210 15.56 -10.21 13.05
N ALA A 211 14.92 -10.70 14.11
CA ALA A 211 13.79 -10.10 14.80
C ALA A 211 14.24 -9.35 16.05
N ALA A 212 13.76 -8.12 16.27
CA ALA A 212 14.01 -7.39 17.50
C ALA A 212 12.89 -6.44 17.94
N PHE A 213 12.71 -6.29 19.24
CA PHE A 213 11.98 -5.19 19.87
C PHE A 213 12.97 -4.20 20.48
N SER A 214 12.70 -2.90 20.38
CA SER A 214 13.50 -1.88 21.02
C SER A 214 12.69 -0.79 21.69
N ARG A 215 13.09 -0.45 22.92
CA ARG A 215 12.59 0.71 23.67
C ARG A 215 13.48 1.94 23.49
N THR A 216 14.56 1.85 22.71
CA THR A 216 15.51 2.94 22.49
C THR A 216 15.88 3.06 21.02
N GLY A 217 16.32 4.24 20.59
CA GLY A 217 16.70 4.45 19.20
C GLY A 217 15.52 4.59 18.23
N PRO A 218 15.81 4.72 16.92
CA PRO A 218 14.80 5.06 15.91
C PRO A 218 13.84 3.92 15.55
N LEU A 219 14.29 2.66 15.54
CA LEU A 219 13.48 1.51 15.15
C LEU A 219 12.89 0.85 16.40
N GLN A 220 11.56 0.68 16.44
CA GLN A 220 10.88 0.01 17.57
C GLN A 220 10.77 -1.49 17.37
N GLU A 221 10.61 -1.92 16.12
CA GLU A 221 10.57 -3.31 15.69
C GLU A 221 11.53 -3.49 14.51
N VAL A 222 12.21 -4.63 14.47
CA VAL A 222 13.12 -5.04 13.39
C VAL A 222 12.77 -6.45 12.98
N HIS A 223 12.83 -6.72 11.68
CA HIS A 223 12.46 -7.99 11.07
C HIS A 223 13.48 -8.36 9.99
N ASP A 224 13.69 -9.66 9.79
CA ASP A 224 14.44 -10.18 8.66
C ASP A 224 13.58 -10.10 7.39
N VAL A 225 14.06 -9.35 6.40
CA VAL A 225 13.43 -9.27 5.08
C VAL A 225 14.38 -9.74 3.97
N SER A 226 15.30 -10.64 4.30
CA SER A 226 16.21 -11.22 3.33
C SER A 226 15.46 -12.09 2.31
N GLY A 227 15.92 -12.13 1.07
CA GLY A 227 15.28 -12.96 0.04
C GLY A 227 15.46 -14.47 0.26
N PRO A 228 14.98 -15.31 -0.68
CA PRO A 228 15.14 -16.76 -0.63
C PRO A 228 16.60 -17.16 -0.40
N GLY A 229 16.85 -18.10 0.52
CA GLY A 229 18.21 -18.50 0.90
C GLY A 229 19.01 -17.45 1.66
N GLY A 230 18.40 -16.32 2.04
CA GLY A 230 19.08 -15.22 2.76
C GLY A 230 19.69 -14.16 1.85
N SER A 231 19.35 -14.13 0.54
CA SER A 231 19.87 -13.15 -0.42
C SER A 231 18.76 -12.46 -1.23
N PRO A 232 18.76 -11.13 -1.38
CA PRO A 232 19.67 -10.20 -0.70
C PRO A 232 19.44 -10.24 0.82
N ALA A 233 20.50 -10.04 1.61
CA ALA A 233 20.38 -10.00 3.07
C ALA A 233 19.90 -8.61 3.51
N ALA A 234 18.82 -8.55 4.29
CA ALA A 234 18.29 -7.27 4.74
C ALA A 234 17.50 -7.36 6.05
N LEU A 235 17.61 -6.30 6.84
CA LEU A 235 16.76 -6.03 7.99
C LEU A 235 15.83 -4.86 7.66
N PHE A 236 14.60 -4.94 8.11
CA PHE A 236 13.60 -3.89 7.99
C PHE A 236 13.15 -3.46 9.38
N GLY A 237 12.86 -2.17 9.59
CA GLY A 237 12.12 -1.70 10.77
C GLY A 237 11.29 -0.45 10.51
N PHE A 238 10.32 -0.20 11.39
CA PHE A 238 9.54 1.03 11.39
C PHE A 238 10.12 2.07 12.34
N ALA A 239 10.14 3.31 11.87
CA ALA A 239 10.41 4.51 12.67
C ALA A 239 9.22 5.47 12.62
N GLN A 240 9.16 6.34 13.61
CA GLN A 240 8.23 7.47 13.60
C GLN A 240 8.81 8.62 12.77
N ALA A 241 7.98 9.35 12.04
CA ALA A 241 8.42 10.47 11.20
C ALA A 241 9.29 11.49 11.94
N ARG A 242 8.94 11.81 13.20
CA ARG A 242 9.73 12.72 14.06
C ARG A 242 11.17 12.27 14.33
N ALA A 243 11.47 10.98 14.16
CA ALA A 243 12.82 10.47 14.33
C ALA A 243 13.72 10.81 13.13
N VAL A 244 13.14 11.10 11.96
CA VAL A 244 13.87 11.41 10.73
C VAL A 244 14.40 12.84 10.80
N ARG A 245 15.71 12.94 10.96
CA ARG A 245 16.49 14.19 11.06
C ARG A 245 17.89 13.98 10.48
N PRO A 246 18.70 15.03 10.26
CA PRO A 246 20.08 14.85 9.81
C PRO A 246 20.83 13.83 10.68
N GLY A 247 21.49 12.86 10.04
CA GLY A 247 22.16 11.73 10.72
C GLY A 247 21.29 10.51 11.03
N PHE A 248 19.99 10.52 10.66
CA PHE A 248 19.09 9.39 10.92
C PHE A 248 19.59 8.03 10.40
N PRO A 249 20.10 7.88 9.15
CA PRO A 249 20.65 6.61 8.68
C PRO A 249 21.82 6.08 9.54
N ALA A 250 22.68 6.97 10.03
CA ALA A 250 23.78 6.60 10.94
C ALA A 250 23.24 6.18 12.32
N ALA A 251 22.18 6.83 12.81
CA ALA A 251 21.52 6.44 14.06
C ALA A 251 20.85 5.06 13.96
N VAL A 252 20.22 4.75 12.82
CA VAL A 252 19.69 3.41 12.52
C VAL A 252 20.82 2.38 12.51
N THR A 253 21.89 2.64 11.77
CA THR A 253 23.05 1.74 11.69
C THR A 253 23.66 1.50 13.07
N GLY A 254 23.86 2.55 13.86
CA GLY A 254 24.37 2.43 15.23
C GLY A 254 23.43 1.65 16.16
N GLN A 255 22.11 1.72 15.96
CA GLN A 255 21.17 0.88 16.67
C GLN A 255 21.31 -0.59 16.29
N LEU A 256 21.39 -0.88 14.98
CA LEU A 256 21.56 -2.24 14.49
C LEU A 256 22.89 -2.85 14.93
N VAL A 257 23.96 -2.06 15.07
CA VAL A 257 25.23 -2.50 15.69
C VAL A 257 25.06 -2.92 17.14
N ARG A 258 24.29 -2.17 17.93
CA ARG A 258 24.02 -2.54 19.33
C ARG A 258 23.20 -3.83 19.44
N LEU A 259 22.31 -4.07 18.49
CA LEU A 259 21.45 -5.26 18.45
C LEU A 259 22.23 -6.48 17.93
N PHE A 260 22.73 -6.40 16.69
CA PHE A 260 23.24 -7.54 15.93
C PHE A 260 24.77 -7.61 15.86
N GLY A 261 25.49 -6.72 16.55
CA GLY A 261 26.96 -6.75 16.61
C GLY A 261 27.65 -5.94 15.52
N THR A 262 28.98 -6.02 15.49
CA THR A 262 29.83 -5.11 14.70
C THR A 262 29.70 -5.29 13.18
N GLU A 263 29.25 -6.45 12.70
CA GLU A 263 28.98 -6.67 11.27
C GLU A 263 27.88 -5.74 10.73
N ALA A 264 26.91 -5.36 11.58
CA ALA A 264 25.87 -4.41 11.21
C ALA A 264 26.40 -2.98 10.92
N ALA A 265 27.68 -2.70 11.18
CA ALA A 265 28.29 -1.40 10.92
C ALA A 265 28.56 -1.15 9.42
N ARG A 266 28.42 -2.17 8.56
CA ARG A 266 28.79 -2.12 7.14
C ARG A 266 27.62 -2.49 6.23
N PRO A 267 26.52 -1.70 6.22
CA PRO A 267 25.45 -1.93 5.27
C PRO A 267 25.88 -1.58 3.84
N ASP A 268 25.43 -2.35 2.86
CA ASP A 268 25.54 -2.01 1.43
C ASP A 268 24.67 -0.79 1.10
N ALA A 269 23.49 -0.72 1.73
CA ALA A 269 22.53 0.35 1.53
C ALA A 269 21.62 0.54 2.75
N VAL A 270 21.23 1.78 3.01
CA VAL A 270 20.17 2.15 3.97
C VAL A 270 19.09 2.90 3.19
N HIS A 271 17.97 2.24 2.94
CA HIS A 271 16.82 2.84 2.29
C HIS A 271 15.84 3.36 3.34
N VAL A 272 15.42 4.62 3.21
CA VAL A 272 14.45 5.25 4.10
C VAL A 272 13.28 5.73 3.25
N GLN A 273 12.09 5.20 3.51
CA GLN A 273 10.85 5.66 2.92
C GLN A 273 9.98 6.28 4.01
N ASP A 274 9.89 7.61 4.00
CA ASP A 274 8.92 8.34 4.82
C ASP A 274 7.58 8.38 4.08
N TRP A 275 6.61 7.56 4.51
CA TRP A 275 5.27 7.58 3.92
C TRP A 275 4.47 8.80 4.39
N SER A 276 4.78 9.39 5.54
CA SER A 276 4.10 10.60 6.05
C SER A 276 4.36 11.83 5.20
N ALA A 277 5.52 11.87 4.53
CA ALA A 277 5.88 12.90 3.57
C ALA A 277 5.48 12.58 2.12
N GLU A 278 4.93 11.39 1.84
CA GLU A 278 4.60 10.97 0.47
C GLU A 278 3.31 11.64 0.00
N ARG A 279 3.48 12.60 -0.92
CA ARG A 279 2.45 13.59 -1.31
C ARG A 279 1.15 13.00 -1.88
N TRP A 280 1.13 11.74 -2.28
CA TRP A 280 -0.03 11.09 -2.93
C TRP A 280 -0.60 9.95 -2.09
N THR A 281 0.03 9.64 -0.95
CA THR A 281 -0.43 8.64 0.02
C THR A 281 -0.99 9.34 1.24
N SER A 282 -0.23 10.28 1.79
CA SER A 282 -0.51 10.80 3.12
C SER A 282 -1.18 12.17 3.08
N PRO A 283 -2.23 12.40 3.88
CA PRO A 283 -2.88 13.69 4.00
C PRO A 283 -2.12 14.62 4.95
N ALA A 284 -2.51 15.90 4.95
CA ALA A 284 -2.06 16.81 5.99
C ALA A 284 -2.54 16.32 7.37
N GLY A 285 -1.68 16.38 8.38
CA GLY A 285 -2.04 15.94 9.74
C GLY A 285 -2.23 14.43 9.91
N VAL A 286 -1.62 13.61 9.04
CA VAL A 286 -1.75 12.13 9.08
C VAL A 286 -1.50 11.50 10.45
N HIS A 287 -0.62 12.09 11.27
CA HIS A 287 -0.34 11.60 12.64
C HIS A 287 -1.52 11.73 13.62
N GLY A 288 -2.51 12.57 13.32
CA GLY A 288 -3.74 12.70 14.11
C GLY A 288 -4.83 11.69 13.74
N LEU A 289 -4.62 10.90 12.69
CA LEU A 289 -5.58 9.92 12.18
C LEU A 289 -5.16 8.52 12.61
N ALA A 290 -5.80 7.98 13.64
CA ALA A 290 -5.43 6.68 14.22
C ALA A 290 -6.62 5.71 14.43
N ASP A 291 -7.87 6.16 14.22
CA ASP A 291 -9.05 5.31 14.43
C ASP A 291 -9.27 4.34 13.26
N HIS A 292 -8.62 3.18 13.32
CA HIS A 292 -8.76 2.12 12.32
C HIS A 292 -10.13 1.43 12.37
N SER A 293 -10.97 1.68 13.38
CA SER A 293 -12.34 1.12 13.44
C SER A 293 -13.26 1.68 12.33
N LEU A 294 -12.84 2.79 11.71
CA LEU A 294 -13.54 3.41 10.58
C LEU A 294 -13.33 2.66 9.25
N PHE A 295 -12.38 1.73 9.19
CA PHE A 295 -12.15 0.94 7.98
C PHE A 295 -13.38 0.07 7.67
N GLY A 296 -13.73 0.01 6.39
CA GLY A 296 -14.85 -0.81 5.91
C GLY A 296 -16.25 -0.29 6.26
N ASP A 297 -16.36 0.96 6.76
CA ASP A 297 -17.65 1.57 7.08
C ASP A 297 -18.64 1.40 5.90
N PRO A 298 -19.88 0.92 6.15
CA PRO A 298 -20.85 0.65 5.10
C PRO A 298 -21.16 1.82 4.16
N ARG A 299 -20.94 3.07 4.59
CA ARG A 299 -21.14 4.25 3.74
C ARG A 299 -20.22 4.26 2.53
N TYR A 300 -19.02 3.68 2.59
CA TYR A 300 -18.14 3.58 1.43
C TYR A 300 -18.64 2.61 0.35
N ARG A 301 -19.54 1.69 0.71
CA ARG A 301 -20.16 0.75 -0.23
C ARG A 301 -21.37 1.33 -0.97
N ARG A 302 -21.79 2.55 -0.61
CA ARG A 302 -22.85 3.28 -1.29
C ARG A 302 -22.21 4.23 -2.31
N PRO A 303 -22.51 4.09 -3.61
CA PRO A 303 -21.99 5.02 -4.61
C PRO A 303 -22.51 6.45 -4.36
N ALA A 304 -21.67 7.45 -4.62
CA ALA A 304 -22.05 8.86 -4.57
C ALA A 304 -22.30 9.41 -5.99
N LEU A 305 -22.63 10.70 -6.11
CA LEU A 305 -22.90 11.36 -7.40
C LEU A 305 -23.91 10.58 -8.25
N ASP A 306 -25.12 10.40 -7.70
CA ASP A 306 -26.23 9.69 -8.37
C ASP A 306 -25.89 8.29 -8.87
N GLY A 307 -25.13 7.53 -8.07
CA GLY A 307 -24.77 6.15 -8.43
C GLY A 307 -23.48 6.00 -9.24
N ARG A 308 -22.77 7.10 -9.54
CA ARG A 308 -21.71 7.12 -10.54
C ARG A 308 -20.29 7.10 -9.97
N LEU A 309 -20.10 7.52 -8.72
CA LEU A 309 -18.81 7.52 -8.04
C LEU A 309 -18.72 6.35 -7.04
N HIS A 310 -17.77 5.45 -7.25
CA HIS A 310 -17.57 4.25 -6.43
C HIS A 310 -16.24 4.32 -5.68
N TRP A 311 -16.25 4.04 -4.37
CA TRP A 311 -15.02 4.01 -3.57
C TRP A 311 -14.34 2.64 -3.64
N ALA A 312 -13.02 2.64 -3.83
CA ALA A 312 -12.23 1.42 -4.00
C ALA A 312 -10.81 1.57 -3.42
N SER A 313 -10.67 1.80 -2.11
CA SER A 313 -9.37 1.71 -1.44
C SER A 313 -9.39 0.62 -0.38
N THR A 314 -8.23 0.12 0.06
CA THR A 314 -8.16 -0.90 1.11
C THR A 314 -8.86 -0.46 2.41
N GLU A 315 -8.82 0.84 2.73
CA GLU A 315 -9.55 1.45 3.86
C GLU A 315 -11.08 1.29 3.74
N THR A 316 -11.59 1.03 2.54
CA THR A 316 -13.01 0.85 2.27
C THR A 316 -13.43 -0.62 2.20
N ALA A 317 -12.48 -1.55 2.35
CA ALA A 317 -12.75 -2.97 2.35
C ALA A 317 -13.43 -3.38 3.66
N ALA A 318 -14.43 -4.26 3.58
CA ALA A 318 -15.11 -4.78 4.78
C ALA A 318 -14.28 -5.88 5.48
N ASP A 319 -13.35 -6.48 4.73
CA ASP A 319 -12.46 -7.55 5.11
C ASP A 319 -11.02 -7.16 4.77
N HIS A 320 -10.07 -7.57 5.61
CA HIS A 320 -8.63 -7.38 5.40
C HIS A 320 -8.23 -5.92 5.05
N ALA A 321 -8.93 -4.94 5.62
CA ALA A 321 -8.65 -3.53 5.37
C ALA A 321 -7.24 -3.16 5.85
N GLY A 322 -6.50 -2.44 5.00
CA GLY A 322 -5.08 -2.16 5.18
C GLY A 322 -4.16 -3.13 4.43
N HIS A 323 -4.65 -4.33 4.06
CA HIS A 323 -3.84 -5.33 3.36
C HIS A 323 -4.01 -5.23 1.84
N ILE A 324 -3.17 -5.98 1.11
CA ILE A 324 -3.30 -6.17 -0.34
C ILE A 324 -4.64 -6.86 -0.65
N GLU A 325 -5.01 -7.85 0.16
CA GLU A 325 -6.29 -8.56 0.08
C GLU A 325 -7.49 -7.60 0.11
N GLY A 326 -7.54 -6.69 1.09
CA GLY A 326 -8.59 -5.67 1.18
C GLY A 326 -8.58 -4.70 -0.01
N ALA A 327 -7.40 -4.39 -0.55
CA ALA A 327 -7.31 -3.57 -1.77
C ALA A 327 -7.96 -4.29 -2.97
N LEU A 328 -7.63 -5.56 -3.20
CA LEU A 328 -8.22 -6.37 -4.27
C LEU A 328 -9.75 -6.50 -4.07
N SER A 329 -10.19 -6.82 -2.86
CA SER A 329 -11.61 -6.91 -2.48
C SER A 329 -12.39 -5.63 -2.79
N ALA A 330 -11.84 -4.47 -2.41
CA ALA A 330 -12.47 -3.17 -2.66
C ALA A 330 -12.54 -2.82 -4.16
N GLY A 331 -11.48 -3.12 -4.92
CA GLY A 331 -11.43 -2.91 -6.37
C GLY A 331 -12.45 -3.75 -7.12
N GLU A 332 -12.47 -5.05 -6.87
CA GLU A 332 -13.43 -5.99 -7.45
C GLU A 332 -14.88 -5.63 -7.11
N ARG A 333 -15.13 -5.22 -5.86
CA ARG A 333 -16.47 -4.76 -5.44
C ARG A 333 -16.93 -3.56 -6.26
N ALA A 334 -16.08 -2.55 -6.42
CA ALA A 334 -16.42 -1.37 -7.20
C ALA A 334 -16.66 -1.71 -8.68
N ALA A 335 -15.83 -2.59 -9.26
CA ALA A 335 -16.04 -3.09 -10.62
C ALA A 335 -17.38 -3.81 -10.76
N ARG A 336 -17.72 -4.73 -9.85
CA ARG A 336 -19.04 -5.41 -9.84
C ARG A 336 -20.21 -4.43 -9.72
N ALA A 337 -20.08 -3.40 -8.89
CA ALA A 337 -21.13 -2.39 -8.74
C ALA A 337 -21.39 -1.65 -10.06
N VAL A 338 -20.34 -1.24 -10.78
CA VAL A 338 -20.47 -0.63 -12.11
C VAL A 338 -21.12 -1.60 -13.10
N LEU A 339 -20.61 -2.83 -13.21
CA LEU A 339 -21.12 -3.83 -14.16
C LEU A 339 -22.60 -4.19 -13.93
N SER A 340 -23.06 -4.16 -12.68
CA SER A 340 -24.46 -4.44 -12.35
C SER A 340 -25.44 -3.40 -12.89
N VAL A 341 -24.98 -2.15 -13.04
CA VAL A 341 -25.78 -1.05 -13.61
C VAL A 341 -25.71 -1.09 -15.14
N SER A 342 -24.54 -1.39 -15.72
CA SER A 342 -24.36 -1.46 -17.19
C SER A 342 -25.15 -2.63 -17.82
N SER A 343 -25.27 -3.76 -17.13
CA SER A 343 -26.03 -4.93 -17.58
C SER A 343 -27.55 -4.75 -17.49
N GLY A 344 -28.04 -3.79 -16.69
CA GLY A 344 -29.45 -3.41 -16.62
C GLY A 344 -29.95 -2.53 -17.77
N ILE A 345 -29.05 -1.96 -18.59
CA ILE A 345 -29.39 -1.09 -19.73
C ILE A 345 -29.47 -1.89 -21.05
N ALA A 346 -28.93 -3.11 -21.07
CA ALA A 346 -28.90 -4.00 -22.24
C ALA A 346 -30.07 -5.00 -22.30
N ARG A 347 -31.12 -4.83 -21.49
CA ARG A 347 -32.36 -5.64 -21.51
C ARG A 347 -33.58 -4.78 -21.79
#